data_AF-E2C0T3-F1
#
_entry.id   AF-E2C0T3-F1
#
_cell.length_a   1.000
_cell.length_b   1.000
_cell.length_c   1.000
_cell.angle_alpha   90.00
_cell.angle_beta   90.00
_cell.angle_gamma   90.00
#
_symmetry.space_group_name_H-M   'P 1'
#
loop_
_entity.id
_entity.type
_entity.pdbx_description
1 polymer ?
#
loop_
_entity_poly.entity_id
_entity_poly.type
_entity_poly.pdbx_seq_one_letter_code
_entity_poly.pdbx_strand_id
1 'polypeptide(L)'
;MGFRRLINQYITCGHNRAWRYYTESLENPYGFPASRCPKWRTDILANCVWKPEVYMGFMASPTYRGKYYLRTNARPPFATNVTGHKFAK
;
A
#
# COMPACT_ATOMS: atom_id res chain seq x y z
N MET A 1 29.98 -11.88 -0.01
CA MET A 1 28.57 -11.99 0.44
C MET A 1 27.85 -10.63 0.31
N GLY A 2 27.57 -10.13 -0.90
CA GLY A 2 27.03 -8.77 -1.08
C GLY A 2 25.92 -8.65 -2.14
N PHE A 3 26.02 -9.41 -3.24
CA PHE A 3 25.06 -9.30 -4.34
C PHE A 3 23.81 -10.19 -4.18
N ARG A 4 23.97 -11.39 -3.61
CA ARG A 4 22.86 -12.35 -3.38
C ARG A 4 21.79 -11.86 -2.39
N ARG A 5 22.17 -11.05 -1.39
CA ARG A 5 21.22 -10.50 -0.39
C ARG A 5 20.34 -9.40 -0.98
N LEU A 6 20.88 -8.56 -1.87
CA LEU A 6 20.14 -7.47 -2.51
C LEU A 6 19.02 -7.99 -3.42
N ILE A 7 19.32 -8.99 -4.26
CA ILE A 7 18.32 -9.62 -5.13
C ILE A 7 17.24 -10.30 -4.27
N ASN A 8 17.64 -11.15 -3.31
CA ASN A 8 16.72 -12.01 -2.59
C ASN A 8 15.82 -11.27 -1.57
N GLN A 9 16.31 -10.18 -0.97
CA GLN A 9 15.60 -9.48 0.11
C GLN A 9 14.92 -8.17 -0.33
N TYR A 10 15.44 -7.46 -1.34
CA TYR A 10 14.83 -6.20 -1.79
C TYR A 10 13.96 -6.37 -3.04
N ILE A 11 14.46 -7.07 -4.06
CA ILE A 11 13.72 -7.25 -5.32
C ILE A 11 12.65 -8.33 -5.15
N THR A 12 13.00 -9.51 -4.63
CA THR A 12 12.04 -10.60 -4.46
C THR A 12 11.00 -10.31 -3.36
N CYS A 13 11.38 -9.67 -2.25
CA CYS A 13 10.44 -9.33 -1.18
C CYS A 13 9.45 -8.23 -1.60
N GLY A 14 9.93 -7.18 -2.26
CA GLY A 14 9.08 -6.10 -2.76
C GLY A 14 8.11 -6.59 -3.83
N HIS A 15 8.59 -7.38 -4.79
CA HIS A 15 7.76 -7.94 -5.84
C HIS A 15 6.66 -8.88 -5.28
N ASN A 16 7.02 -9.74 -4.33
CA ASN A 16 6.06 -10.67 -3.70
C ASN A 16 4.97 -9.99 -2.85
N ARG A 17 5.13 -8.72 -2.47
CA ARG A 17 4.10 -8.01 -1.71
C ARG A 17 2.83 -7.76 -2.52
N ALA A 18 2.94 -7.57 -3.84
CA ALA A 18 1.79 -7.25 -4.69
C ALA A 18 0.72 -8.35 -4.64
N TRP A 19 1.11 -9.59 -4.92
CA TRP A 19 0.15 -10.70 -4.89
C TRP A 19 -0.32 -11.02 -3.47
N ARG A 20 0.53 -10.87 -2.45
CA ARG A 20 0.15 -11.10 -1.04
C ARG A 20 -0.92 -10.12 -0.55
N TYR A 21 -0.84 -8.86 -0.96
CA TYR A 21 -1.88 -7.88 -0.64
C TYR A 21 -3.18 -8.18 -1.39
N TYR A 22 -3.06 -8.59 -2.66
CA TYR A 22 -4.24 -8.99 -3.43
C TYR A 22 -4.94 -10.20 -2.80
N THR A 23 -4.19 -11.23 -2.39
CA THR A 23 -4.78 -12.41 -1.74
C THR A 23 -5.50 -12.05 -0.44
N GLU A 24 -4.90 -11.20 0.41
CA GLU A 24 -5.54 -10.78 1.66
C GLU A 24 -6.80 -9.92 1.40
N SER A 25 -6.83 -9.15 0.31
CA SER A 25 -8.01 -8.35 -0.05
C SER A 25 -9.23 -9.18 -0.45
N LEU A 26 -9.07 -10.49 -0.75
CA LEU A 26 -10.20 -11.39 -0.99
C LEU A 26 -10.99 -11.66 0.30
N GLU A 27 -10.29 -11.83 1.42
CA GLU A 27 -10.89 -12.06 2.75
C GLU A 27 -11.31 -10.75 3.43
N ASN A 28 -10.61 -9.65 3.14
CA ASN A 28 -10.95 -8.32 3.63
C ASN A 28 -11.07 -7.29 2.47
N PRO A 29 -12.23 -7.27 1.76
CA PRO A 29 -12.46 -6.41 0.59
C PRO A 29 -12.28 -4.91 0.85
N TYR A 30 -12.47 -4.46 2.09
CA TYR A 30 -12.37 -3.05 2.50
C TYR A 30 -11.10 -2.75 3.33
N GLY A 31 -10.20 -3.73 3.48
CA GLY A 31 -9.04 -3.66 4.38
C GLY A 31 -7.89 -2.77 3.91
N PHE A 32 -7.90 -2.42 2.63
CA PHE A 32 -6.86 -1.63 1.97
C PHE A 32 -7.43 -0.31 1.43
N PRO A 33 -7.97 0.57 2.28
CA PRO A 33 -8.48 1.84 1.83
C PRO A 33 -7.31 2.73 1.39
N ALA A 34 -7.43 3.36 0.23
CA ALA A 34 -6.43 4.22 -0.36
C ALA A 34 -6.98 5.62 -0.65
N SER A 35 -6.10 6.60 -0.52
CA SER A 35 -6.41 8.01 -0.69
C SER A 35 -5.70 8.58 -1.90
N ARG A 36 -6.35 9.51 -2.60
CA ARG A 36 -5.70 10.28 -3.65
C ARG A 36 -4.73 11.27 -2.99
N CYS A 37 -3.50 11.30 -3.47
CA CYS A 37 -2.54 12.32 -3.09
C CYS A 37 -1.69 12.75 -4.29
N PRO A 38 -1.33 14.04 -4.43
CA PRO A 38 -0.48 14.50 -5.55
C PRO A 38 0.88 13.80 -5.61
N LYS A 39 1.48 13.56 -4.44
CA LYS A 39 2.78 12.89 -4.30
C LYS A 39 2.87 12.28 -2.92
N TRP A 40 3.40 11.08 -2.82
CA TRP A 40 3.64 10.44 -1.54
C TRP A 40 5.05 9.88 -1.47
N ARG A 41 5.81 10.33 -0.47
CA ARG A 41 7.04 9.69 0.01
C ARG A 41 7.21 10.03 1.49
N THR A 42 7.91 9.17 2.25
CA THR A 42 8.15 9.40 3.69
C THR A 42 8.94 10.68 3.98
N ASP A 43 9.75 11.14 3.02
CA ASP A 43 10.57 12.35 3.07
C ASP A 43 9.87 13.60 2.52
N ILE A 44 8.66 13.46 1.94
CA ILE A 44 7.95 14.56 1.31
C ILE A 44 6.66 14.84 2.06
N LEU A 45 6.61 16.03 2.67
CA LEU A 45 5.36 16.64 3.11
C LEU A 45 4.57 17.10 1.89
N ALA A 46 3.65 16.25 1.43
CA ALA A 46 2.60 16.63 0.52
C ALA A 46 1.30 16.85 1.31
N ASN A 47 0.50 17.82 0.89
CA ASN A 47 -0.85 18.03 1.42
C ASN A 47 -1.78 16.92 0.89
N CYS A 48 -1.68 15.72 1.46
CA CYS A 48 -2.55 14.60 1.18
C CYS A 48 -3.84 14.71 2.02
N VAL A 49 -4.99 14.46 1.40
CA VAL A 49 -6.25 14.27 2.13
C VAL A 49 -6.46 12.77 2.33
N TRP A 50 -6.28 12.30 3.55
CA TRP A 50 -6.32 10.89 3.91
C TRP A 50 -7.75 10.37 4.14
N LYS A 51 -8.56 10.33 3.10
CA LYS A 51 -9.92 9.75 3.11
C LYS A 51 -10.00 8.46 2.28
N PRO A 52 -10.84 7.48 2.64
CA PRO A 52 -11.02 6.24 1.86
C PRO A 52 -11.77 6.56 0.55
N GLU A 53 -11.03 6.91 -0.50
CA GLU A 53 -11.63 7.19 -1.82
C GLU A 53 -11.83 5.91 -2.63
N VAL A 54 -10.88 4.99 -2.50
CA VAL A 54 -10.84 3.74 -3.27
C VAL A 54 -10.30 2.61 -2.41
N TYR A 55 -10.47 1.37 -2.87
CA TYR A 55 -9.91 0.19 -2.24
C TYR A 55 -8.93 -0.50 -3.19
N MET A 56 -7.78 -0.91 -2.66
CA MET A 56 -6.81 -1.72 -3.40
C MET A 56 -7.21 -3.20 -3.33
N GLY A 57 -6.94 -3.95 -4.41
CA GLY A 57 -7.11 -5.40 -4.44
C GLY A 57 -8.44 -5.81 -5.08
N PHE A 58 -9.15 -6.74 -4.47
CA PHE A 58 -10.38 -7.34 -5.02
C PHE A 58 -11.47 -6.32 -5.34
N MET A 59 -11.66 -5.31 -4.50
CA MET A 59 -12.67 -4.25 -4.70
C MET A 59 -12.22 -3.14 -5.67
N ALA A 60 -11.05 -3.28 -6.31
CA ALA A 60 -10.57 -2.25 -7.21
C ALA A 60 -11.43 -2.16 -8.48
N SER A 61 -11.97 -0.98 -8.75
CA SER A 61 -12.78 -0.74 -9.95
C SER A 61 -11.90 -0.44 -11.18
N PRO A 62 -12.24 -0.98 -12.37
CA PRO A 62 -11.62 -0.58 -13.64
C PRO A 62 -11.80 0.91 -13.99
N THR A 63 -12.66 1.64 -13.29
CA THR A 63 -12.89 3.08 -13.47
C THR A 63 -11.90 3.96 -12.70
N TYR A 64 -11.09 3.39 -11.80
CA TYR A 64 -10.13 4.17 -11.03
C TYR A 64 -9.07 4.79 -11.94
N ARG A 65 -8.85 6.11 -11.80
CA ARG A 65 -7.85 6.88 -12.55
C ARG A 65 -6.99 7.72 -11.62
N GLY A 66 -5.69 7.77 -11.90
CA GLY A 66 -4.72 8.55 -11.12
C GLY A 66 -3.91 7.69 -10.15
N LYS A 67 -3.26 8.35 -9.18
CA LYS A 67 -2.41 7.71 -8.18
C LYS A 67 -3.11 7.73 -6.83
N TYR A 68 -3.16 6.58 -6.19
CA TYR A 68 -3.68 6.39 -4.85
C TYR A 68 -2.61 5.78 -3.96
N TYR A 69 -2.62 6.19 -2.70
CA TYR A 69 -1.63 5.79 -1.72
C TYR A 69 -2.32 5.28 -0.48
N LEU A 70 -1.75 4.24 0.10
CA LEU A 70 -2.20 3.62 1.33
C LEU A 70 -0.99 3.11 2.11
N ARG A 71 -1.21 2.76 3.37
CA ARG A 71 -0.21 2.11 4.21
C ARG A 71 -0.65 0.70 4.56
N THR A 72 0.31 -0.21 4.53
CA THR A 72 0.17 -1.61 4.95
C THR A 72 1.09 -1.90 6.13
N ASN A 73 0.78 -2.94 6.89
CA ASN A 73 1.69 -3.45 7.90
C ASN A 73 2.93 -4.11 7.25
N ALA A 74 4.01 -4.23 8.01
CA ALA A 74 5.23 -4.87 7.53
C ALA A 74 5.07 -6.40 7.36
N ARG A 75 4.10 -7.00 8.08
CA ARG A 75 3.78 -8.44 8.13
C ARG A 75 2.25 -8.61 8.12
N PRO A 76 1.72 -9.79 7.75
CA PRO A 76 0.29 -10.08 7.85
C PRO A 76 -0.24 -9.93 9.28
N PRO A 77 -1.50 -9.49 9.48
CA PRO A 77 -2.40 -8.97 8.45
C PRO A 77 -1.87 -7.64 7.90
N PHE A 78 -1.76 -7.52 6.58
CA PHE A 78 -1.24 -6.34 5.90
C PHE A 78 -2.24 -5.18 5.87
N ALA A 79 -3.53 -5.50 5.82
CA ALA A 79 -4.64 -4.55 5.87
C ALA A 79 -4.59 -3.74 7.16
N THR A 80 -4.77 -2.43 7.04
CA THR A 80 -4.81 -1.51 8.20
C THR A 80 -6.22 -1.02 8.49
N ASN A 81 -7.15 -1.18 7.55
CA ASN A 81 -8.54 -0.69 7.62
C ASN A 81 -8.64 0.84 7.85
N VAL A 82 -7.55 1.60 7.67
CA VAL A 82 -7.52 3.05 7.88
C VAL A 82 -6.70 3.74 6.80
N THR A 83 -7.11 4.94 6.41
CA THR A 83 -6.39 5.78 5.44
C THR A 83 -5.31 6.66 6.06
N GLY A 84 -5.15 6.63 7.40
CA GLY A 84 -4.31 7.57 8.12
C GLY A 84 -2.81 7.31 7.98
N HIS A 85 -2.07 8.32 7.52
CA HIS A 85 -0.63 8.38 7.69
C HIS A 85 -0.26 9.21 8.93
N LYS A 86 0.26 8.56 9.97
CA LYS A 86 0.93 9.24 11.08
C LYS A 86 2.36 9.55 10.65
N PHE A 87 2.73 10.82 10.55
CA PHE A 87 4.14 11.19 10.46
C PHE A 87 4.84 10.68 11.72
N ALA A 88 5.91 9.90 11.56
CA ALA A 88 6.80 9.66 12.69
C ALA A 88 7.35 11.03 13.12
N LYS A 89 7.23 11.35 14.40
CA LYS A 89 7.93 12.49 14.99
C LYS A 89 9.44 12.28 14.90
#